data_AF-A0A2N2R974-F1
#
_entry.id   AF-A0A2N2R974-F1
#
_cell.length_a   1.000
_cell.length_b   1.000
_cell.length_c   1.000
_cell.angle_alpha   90.00
_cell.angle_beta   90.00
_cell.angle_gamma   90.00
#
_symmetry.space_group_name_H-M   'P 1'
#
loop_
_entity.id
_entity.type
_entity.pdbx_description
1 polymer ?
#
loop_
_entity_poly.entity_id
_entity_poly.type
_entity_poly.pdbx_seq_one_letter_code
_entity_poly.pdbx_strand_id
1 'polypeptide(L)' 'MFFGRTTPLSDYARARQLIAAVDRGGIPLNPAKVNAIARSLGLEVARNAPIEATLERIRLALARATEP' A
#
# COMPACT_ATOMS: atom_id res chain seq x y z
N MET A 1 14.32 12.46 26.34
CA MET A 1 14.31 11.78 25.03
C MET A 1 13.01 10.99 24.92
N PHE A 2 12.02 11.50 24.18
CA PHE A 2 10.76 10.79 23.96
C PHE A 2 10.87 9.97 22.68
N PHE A 3 11.07 8.66 22.81
CA PHE A 3 10.80 7.74 21.71
C PHE A 3 9.28 7.63 21.57
N GLY A 4 8.70 8.46 20.72
CA GLY A 4 7.29 8.34 20.35
C GLY A 4 7.07 6.94 19.80
N ARG A 5 6.31 6.11 20.53
CA ARG A 5 5.78 4.85 20.00
C ARG A 5 4.92 5.21 18.81
N THR A 6 5.46 5.16 17.60
CA THR A 6 4.64 5.18 16.39
C THR A 6 3.79 3.93 16.43
N THR A 7 2.53 4.07 16.83
CA THR A 7 1.54 3.01 16.69
C THR A 7 1.63 2.53 15.25
N PRO A 8 1.89 1.23 15.00
CA PRO A 8 2.01 0.75 13.65
C PRO A 8 0.73 1.09 12.90
N LEU A 9 0.87 1.81 11.79
CA LEU A 9 -0.27 2.12 10.92
C LEU A 9 -0.96 0.82 10.55
N SER A 10 -2.30 0.83 10.62
CA SER A 10 -3.10 -0.24 10.06
C SER A 10 -2.70 -0.47 8.59
N ASP A 11 -2.85 -1.69 8.10
CA ASP A 11 -2.42 -2.04 6.75
C ASP A 11 -3.13 -1.18 5.70
N TYR A 12 -4.40 -0.85 5.94
CA TYR A 12 -5.17 0.10 5.14
C TYR A 12 -4.61 1.52 5.17
N ALA A 13 -4.18 2.04 6.32
CA ALA A 13 -3.59 3.37 6.41
C ALA A 13 -2.25 3.43 5.67
N ARG A 14 -1.44 2.37 5.76
CA ARG A 14 -0.16 2.25 5.02
C ARG A 14 -0.38 2.20 3.52
N ALA A 15 -1.39 1.47 3.06
CA ALA A 15 -1.79 1.42 1.67
C ALA A 15 -2.28 2.79 1.15
N ARG A 16 -3.11 3.50 1.91
CA ARG A 16 -3.55 4.86 1.55
C ARG A 16 -2.37 5.83 1.44
N GLN A 17 -1.41 5.77 2.37
CA GLN A 17 -0.20 6.59 2.30
C GLN A 17 0.65 6.29 1.07
N LEU A 18 0.80 5.00 0.71
CA LEU A 18 1.52 4.59 -0.49
C LEU A 18 0.86 5.20 -1.74
N ILE A 19 -0.45 5.00 -1.92
CA ILE A 19 -1.18 5.50 -3.08
C ILE A 19 -1.12 7.03 -3.14
N ALA A 20 -1.36 7.72 -2.02
CA ALA A 20 -1.29 9.17 -1.97
C ALA A 20 0.12 9.75 -2.24
N ALA A 21 1.18 9.00 -1.97
CA ALA A 21 2.54 9.38 -2.36
C ALA A 21 2.76 9.20 -3.87
N VAL A 22 2.25 8.10 -4.44
CA VAL A 22 2.33 7.83 -5.88
C VAL A 22 1.55 8.85 -6.69
N ASP A 23 0.32 9.17 -6.28
CA ASP A 23 -0.54 10.10 -7.01
C ASP A 23 0.00 11.54 -6.98
N ARG A 24 0.90 11.86 -6.03
CA ARG A 24 1.68 13.12 -5.98
C ARG A 24 2.95 13.09 -6.84
N GLY A 25 3.14 12.05 -7.65
CA GLY A 25 4.32 11.86 -8.51
C GLY A 25 5.47 11.08 -7.86
N GLY A 26 5.26 10.48 -6.68
CA GLY A 26 6.25 9.63 -6.03
C GLY A 26 6.42 8.28 -6.74
N ILE A 27 7.66 7.85 -6.97
CA ILE A 27 7.94 6.55 -7.59
C ILE A 27 8.34 5.55 -6.50
N PRO A 28 7.61 4.43 -6.31
CA PRO A 28 8.00 3.44 -5.35
C PRO A 28 9.24 2.68 -5.83
N LEU A 29 10.36 2.90 -5.16
CA LEU A 29 11.66 2.32 -5.53
C LEU A 29 11.81 0.84 -5.17
N ASN A 30 10.88 0.26 -4.43
CA ASN A 30 10.94 -1.12 -3.96
C ASN A 30 9.63 -1.88 -4.25
N PRO A 31 9.58 -2.65 -5.35
CA PRO A 31 8.42 -3.47 -5.69
C PRO A 31 8.06 -4.50 -4.62
N ALA A 32 9.05 -5.07 -3.92
CA ALA A 32 8.79 -6.06 -2.87
C ALA A 32 8.03 -5.45 -1.68
N LYS A 33 8.33 -4.19 -1.34
CA LYS A 33 7.61 -3.44 -0.30
C LYS A 33 6.17 -3.16 -0.71
N VAL A 34 5.94 -2.79 -1.96
CA VAL A 34 4.58 -2.60 -2.52
C VAL A 34 3.79 -3.91 -2.47
N ASN A 35 4.41 -5.02 -2.91
CA ASN A 35 3.78 -6.35 -2.87
C ASN A 35 3.46 -6.81 -1.43
N ALA A 36 4.32 -6.50 -0.46
CA ALA A 36 4.05 -6.80 0.95
C ALA A 36 2.82 -6.06 1.47
N ILE A 37 2.67 -4.77 1.14
CA ILE A 37 1.48 -3.98 1.49
C ILE A 37 0.23 -4.59 0.86
N ALA A 38 0.27 -4.95 -0.42
CA ALA A 38 -0.85 -5.62 -1.09
C ALA A 38 -1.24 -6.94 -0.38
N ARG A 39 -0.27 -7.78 -0.02
CA ARG A 39 -0.52 -9.03 0.71
C ARG A 39 -1.10 -8.79 2.10
N SER A 40 -0.65 -7.74 2.80
CA SER A 40 -1.24 -7.34 4.09
C SER A 40 -2.71 -6.91 3.98
N LEU A 41 -3.16 -6.46 2.80
CA LEU A 41 -4.57 -6.20 2.52
C LEU A 41 -5.36 -7.47 2.12
N GLY A 42 -4.72 -8.65 2.09
CA GLY A 42 -5.32 -9.89 1.62
C GLY A 42 -5.34 -10.05 0.09
N LEU A 43 -4.60 -9.22 -0.65
CA LEU A 43 -4.51 -9.32 -2.11
C LEU A 43 -3.46 -10.36 -2.52
N GLU A 44 -3.83 -11.23 -3.44
CA GLU A 44 -2.88 -12.14 -4.08
C GLU A 44 -2.08 -11.41 -5.17
N VAL A 45 -0.76 -11.37 -4.99
CA VAL A 45 0.17 -10.75 -5.93
C VAL A 45 1.39 -11.64 -6.17
N ALA A 46 1.71 -11.84 -7.45
CA ALA A 46 2.91 -12.56 -7.86
C ALA A 46 4.17 -11.81 -7.40
N ARG A 47 5.26 -12.54 -7.14
CA ARG A 47 6.53 -11.93 -6.69
C ARG A 47 7.11 -10.96 -7.72
N ASN A 48 6.90 -11.25 -8.99
CA ASN A 48 7.32 -10.50 -10.17
C ASN A 48 6.17 -9.70 -10.80
N ALA A 49 5.08 -9.46 -10.06
CA ALA A 49 3.99 -8.64 -10.57
C ALA A 49 4.51 -7.24 -10.94
N PRO A 50 4.12 -6.68 -12.11
CA PRO A 50 4.40 -5.30 -12.47
C PRO A 50 3.89 -4.35 -11.37
N ILE A 51 4.70 -3.36 -11.00
CA ILE A 51 4.42 -2.50 -9.85
C ILE A 51 3.14 -1.70 -10.05
N GLU A 52 2.90 -1.22 -11.27
CA GLU A 52 1.71 -0.49 -11.69
C GLU A 52 0.45 -1.35 -11.48
N ALA A 53 0.54 -2.64 -11.85
CA ALA A 53 -0.55 -3.58 -11.69
C ALA A 53 -0.82 -3.91 -10.21
N THR A 54 0.20 -3.90 -9.35
CA THR A 54 0.00 -4.05 -7.89
C THR A 54 -0.62 -2.78 -7.30
N LEU A 55 -0.16 -1.59 -7.69
CA LEU A 55 -0.73 -0.32 -7.26
C LEU A 55 -2.22 -0.22 -7.61
N GLU A 56 -2.59 -0.66 -8.80
CA GLU A 56 -4.00 -0.65 -9.23
C GLU A 56 -4.88 -1.57 -8.38
N ARG A 57 -4.39 -2.78 -8.06
CA ARG A 57 -5.10 -3.69 -7.13
C ARG A 57 -5.30 -3.07 -5.76
N ILE A 58 -4.29 -2.35 -5.25
CA ILE A 58 -4.39 -1.64 -3.98
C ILE A 58 -5.43 -0.53 -4.07
N ARG A 59 -5.47 0.26 -5.16
CA ARG A 59 -6.52 1.29 -5.37
C ARG A 59 -7.92 0.70 -5.31
N LEU A 60 -8.15 -0.41 -6.02
CA LEU A 60 -9.44 -1.10 -6.03
C LEU A 60 -9.84 -1.62 -4.64
N ALA A 61 -8.89 -2.19 -3.89
CA ALA A 61 -9.14 -2.67 -2.53
C ALA A 61 -9.53 -1.52 -1.59
N LEU A 62 -8.85 -0.37 -1.70
CA LEU A 62 -9.14 0.83 -0.93
C LEU A 62 -10.50 1.45 -1.28
N ALA A 63 -10.90 1.40 -2.56
CA ALA A 63 -12.20 1.88 -3.01
C ALA A 63 -13.33 1.05 -2.39
N ARG A 64 -13.23 -0.28 -2.41
CA ARG A 64 -14.20 -1.21 -1.79
C ARG A 64 -14.29 -1.03 -0.27
N ALA A 65 -13.16 -0.80 0.39
CA ALA A 65 -13.12 -0.54 1.84
C ALA A 65 -13.61 0.86 2.24
N THR A 66 -13.99 1.69 1.26
CA THR A 66 -14.57 3.03 1.47
C THR A 66 -16.07 3.06 1.13
N GLU A 67 -16.68 1.90 0.83
CA GLU A 67 -18.14 1.77 0.84
C GLU A 67 -18.60 1.57 2.30
N PRO A 68 -19.46 2.46 2.84
CA PRO A 68 -20.06 2.31 4.17
C PRO A 68 -21.01 1.11 4.28
#